data_AF-A0A5M5BXM6-F1
#
_entry.id   AF-A0A5M5BXM6-F1
#
_cell.length_a   1.000
_cell.length_b   1.000
_cell.length_c   1.000
_cell.angle_alpha   90.00
_cell.angle_beta   90.00
_cell.angle_gamma   90.00
#
_symmetry.space_group_name_H-M   'P 1'
#
loop_
_entity.id
_entity.type
_entity.pdbx_description
1 polymer ?
#
loop_
_entity_poly.entity_id
_entity_poly.type
_entity_poly.pdbx_seq_one_letter_code
_entity_poly.pdbx_strand_id
1 'polypeptide(L)'
;MQIPPDSAWLRAYLACDSNNQVIMQAFEEQKSSGANSSLKLNNGILDFHAVFVHDTLYIPGKDSLIYVPVDVPGPVTNELTWWQELWIKLGKLLASGIGIFAVVRLILKRFK
;
A
#
# COMPACT_ATOMS: atom_id res chain seq x y z
N MET A 1 26.48 -18.28 -19.37
CA MET A 1 25.46 -17.28 -19.01
C MET A 1 24.81 -17.74 -17.71
N GLN A 2 24.69 -16.87 -16.73
CA GLN A 2 24.06 -17.20 -15.45
C GLN A 2 22.55 -16.93 -15.59
N ILE A 3 21.75 -17.97 -15.42
CA ILE A 3 20.29 -17.90 -15.55
C ILE A 3 19.72 -17.43 -14.21
N PRO A 4 18.70 -16.56 -14.19
CA PRO A 4 18.07 -16.15 -12.94
C PRO A 4 17.55 -17.35 -12.12
N PRO A 5 17.47 -17.23 -10.79
CA PRO A 5 17.10 -18.32 -9.89
C PRO A 5 15.74 -18.96 -10.17
N ASP A 6 14.77 -18.18 -10.68
CA ASP A 6 13.42 -18.66 -11.00
C ASP A 6 13.17 -18.59 -12.50
N SER A 7 14.12 -19.11 -13.29
CA SER A 7 14.03 -19.06 -14.74
C SER A 7 14.55 -20.34 -15.38
N ALA A 8 13.94 -20.67 -16.52
CA ALA A 8 14.34 -21.77 -17.39
C ALA A 8 14.35 -21.28 -18.84
N TRP A 9 15.35 -21.71 -19.59
CA TRP A 9 15.51 -21.44 -21.01
C TRP A 9 15.45 -22.76 -21.78
N LEU A 10 14.56 -22.82 -22.77
CA LEU A 10 14.45 -23.93 -23.70
C LEU A 10 14.80 -23.45 -25.12
N ARG A 11 15.69 -24.19 -25.79
CA ARG A 11 15.91 -24.06 -27.24
C ARG A 11 15.67 -25.42 -27.86
N ALA A 12 14.75 -25.51 -28.83
CA ALA A 12 14.44 -26.75 -29.52
C ALA A 12 14.56 -26.57 -31.04
N TYR A 13 15.13 -27.57 -31.70
CA TYR A 13 15.19 -27.67 -33.15
C TYR A 13 14.09 -28.62 -33.63
N LEU A 14 13.12 -28.05 -34.34
CA LEU A 14 11.99 -28.78 -34.90
C LEU A 14 12.17 -28.93 -36.41
N ALA A 15 11.85 -30.10 -36.94
CA ALA A 15 11.92 -30.39 -38.37
C ALA A 15 10.70 -31.23 -38.80
N CYS A 16 10.42 -31.27 -40.09
CA CYS A 16 9.43 -32.21 -40.63
C CYS A 16 10.12 -33.50 -41.06
N ASP A 17 9.51 -34.64 -40.74
CA ASP A 17 9.90 -35.93 -41.29
C ASP A 17 9.36 -36.14 -42.72
N SER A 18 9.62 -37.31 -43.31
CA SER A 18 9.13 -37.66 -44.65
C SER A 18 7.61 -37.76 -44.77
N ASN A 19 6.90 -37.83 -43.65
CA ASN A 19 5.45 -37.95 -43.57
C ASN A 19 4.80 -36.59 -43.20
N ASN A 20 5.55 -35.49 -43.32
CA ASN A 20 5.17 -34.14 -42.93
C ASN A 20 4.78 -33.99 -41.44
N GLN A 21 5.27 -34.86 -40.56
CA GLN A 21 5.08 -34.75 -39.12
C GLN A 21 6.21 -33.92 -38.51
N VAL A 22 5.85 -33.00 -37.62
CA VAL A 22 6.83 -32.21 -36.87
C VAL A 22 7.47 -33.09 -35.81
N ILE A 23 8.79 -33.24 -35.89
CA ILE A 23 9.64 -33.99 -34.97
C ILE A 23 10.66 -33.06 -34.31
N MET A 24 11.12 -33.44 -33.12
CA MET A 24 12.20 -32.74 -32.41
C MET A 24 13.52 -33.42 -32.72
N GLN A 25 14.46 -32.69 -33.34
CA GLN A 25 15.79 -33.24 -33.67
C GLN A 25 16.77 -33.09 -32.52
N ALA A 26 16.73 -31.95 -31.84
CA ALA A 26 17.59 -31.66 -30.70
C ALA A 26 16.92 -30.61 -29.81
N PHE A 27 17.28 -30.62 -28.52
CA PHE A 27 16.92 -29.54 -27.61
C PHE A 27 18.04 -29.28 -26.61
N GLU A 28 18.14 -28.04 -26.19
CA GLU A 28 19.00 -27.58 -25.11
C GLU A 28 18.10 -26.95 -24.05
N GLU A 29 18.20 -27.45 -22.84
CA GLU A 29 17.54 -26.87 -21.68
C GLU A 29 18.62 -26.35 -20.72
N GLN A 30 18.42 -25.12 -20.26
CA GLN A 30 19.20 -24.56 -19.17
C GLN A 30 18.24 -24.02 -18.11
N LYS A 31 18.40 -24.46 -16.87
CA LYS A 31 17.51 -24.10 -15.77
C LYS A 31 18.28 -23.93 -14.46
N SER A 32 17.68 -23.20 -13.54
CA SER A 32 18.20 -23.07 -12.18
C SER A 32 18.05 -24.37 -11.39
N SER A 33 18.78 -24.51 -10.28
CA SER A 33 18.74 -25.71 -9.43
C SER A 33 17.37 -25.94 -8.75
N GLY A 34 16.56 -24.89 -8.58
CA GLY A 34 15.21 -24.95 -8.01
C GLY A 34 14.10 -25.19 -9.04
N ALA A 35 14.45 -25.29 -10.32
CA ALA A 35 13.51 -25.46 -11.41
C ALA A 35 13.41 -26.92 -11.85
N ASN A 36 12.20 -27.48 -11.78
CA ASN A 36 11.85 -28.75 -12.39
C ASN A 36 11.08 -28.50 -13.68
N SER A 37 11.31 -29.32 -14.70
CA SER A 37 10.71 -29.11 -16.02
C SER A 37 10.47 -30.42 -16.74
N SER A 38 9.47 -30.44 -17.61
CA SER A 38 9.17 -31.55 -18.50
C SER A 38 8.84 -31.04 -19.90
N LEU A 39 9.33 -31.76 -20.92
CA LEU A 39 9.19 -31.43 -22.33
C LEU A 39 8.52 -32.61 -23.06
N LYS A 40 7.47 -32.34 -23.83
CA LYS A 40 6.79 -33.34 -24.68
C LYS A 40 6.45 -32.74 -26.03
N LEU A 41 6.68 -33.49 -27.10
CA LEU A 41 6.20 -33.15 -28.44
C LEU A 41 5.21 -34.23 -28.86
N ASN A 42 3.97 -33.85 -29.12
CA ASN A 42 2.92 -34.76 -29.58
C ASN A 42 2.11 -34.11 -30.70
N ASN A 43 2.01 -34.80 -31.85
CA ASN A 43 1.25 -34.34 -33.02
C ASN A 43 1.54 -32.87 -33.42
N GLY A 44 2.80 -32.45 -33.34
CA GLY A 44 3.22 -31.09 -33.66
C GLY A 44 2.96 -30.02 -32.59
N ILE A 45 2.45 -30.41 -31.42
CA ILE A 45 2.30 -29.53 -30.25
C ILE A 45 3.47 -29.79 -29.30
N LEU A 46 4.22 -28.73 -29.00
CA LEU A 46 5.31 -28.74 -28.03
C LEU A 46 4.82 -28.26 -26.67
N ASP A 47 4.61 -29.20 -25.75
CA ASP A 47 4.27 -28.93 -24.37
C ASP A 47 5.54 -28.80 -23.53
N PHE A 48 5.75 -27.61 -22.96
CA PHE A 48 6.83 -27.34 -22.01
C PHE A 48 6.23 -26.88 -20.68
N HIS A 49 6.43 -27.69 -19.64
CA HIS A 49 5.92 -27.42 -18.31
C HIS A 49 7.09 -27.20 -17.35
N ALA A 50 7.16 -26.03 -16.74
CA ALA A 50 8.20 -25.67 -15.77
C ALA A 50 7.56 -25.32 -14.42
N VAL A 51 8.12 -25.88 -13.35
CA VAL A 51 7.70 -25.66 -11.96
C VAL A 51 8.91 -25.16 -11.18
N PHE A 52 8.78 -23.97 -10.61
CA PHE A 52 9.80 -23.35 -9.79
C PHE A 52 9.45 -23.55 -8.32
N VAL A 53 10.27 -24.31 -7.61
CA VAL A 53 10.14 -24.43 -6.15
C VAL A 53 10.65 -23.12 -5.58
N HIS A 54 9.72 -22.28 -5.11
CA HIS A 54 10.09 -21.04 -4.45
C HIS A 54 10.73 -21.39 -3.10
N ASP A 55 11.83 -20.74 -2.77
CA ASP A 55 12.34 -20.72 -1.41
C ASP A 55 11.34 -19.95 -0.55
N THR A 56 10.33 -20.65 -0.03
CA THR A 56 9.38 -20.05 0.91
C THR A 56 10.12 -19.81 2.21
N LEU A 57 10.64 -18.60 2.37
CA LEU A 57 11.16 -18.14 3.65
C LEU A 57 9.96 -17.95 4.58
N TYR A 58 9.73 -18.90 5.49
CA TYR A 58 8.70 -18.77 6.50
C TYR A 58 9.11 -17.65 7.46
N ILE A 59 8.50 -16.48 7.30
CA ILE A 59 8.64 -15.37 8.25
C ILE A 59 7.56 -15.58 9.32
N PRO A 60 7.90 -16.08 10.52
CA PRO A 60 6.92 -16.16 11.60
C PRO A 60 6.42 -14.74 11.87
N GLY A 61 5.10 -14.53 11.86
CA GLY A 61 4.45 -13.22 12.02
C GLY A 61 4.74 -12.50 13.36
N LYS A 62 5.63 -13.03 14.20
CA LYS A 62 6.22 -12.30 15.33
C LYS A 62 7.23 -11.23 14.91
N ASP A 63 7.81 -11.34 13.70
CA ASP A 63 8.79 -10.37 13.19
C ASP A 63 8.23 -9.50 12.05
N SER A 64 7.01 -9.76 11.57
CA SER A 64 6.32 -8.80 10.72
C SER A 64 5.86 -7.64 11.60
N LEU A 65 6.63 -6.55 11.60
CA LEU A 65 6.26 -5.26 12.14
C LEU A 65 5.08 -4.70 11.32
N ILE A 66 3.91 -5.32 11.43
CA ILE A 66 2.65 -4.71 11.01
C ILE A 66 2.47 -3.56 11.98
N TYR A 67 2.89 -2.36 11.55
CA TYR A 67 2.72 -1.15 12.32
C TYR A 67 1.22 -0.87 12.40
N VAL A 68 0.60 -1.30 13.50
CA VAL A 68 -0.74 -0.87 13.85
C VAL A 68 -0.58 0.54 14.41
N PRO A 69 -1.07 1.58 13.71
CA PRO A 69 -1.02 2.93 14.25
C PRO A 69 -1.85 2.93 15.54
N VAL A 70 -1.16 3.10 16.67
CA VAL A 70 -1.81 3.35 17.96
C VAL A 70 -2.13 4.83 17.97
N ASP A 71 -3.41 5.17 18.06
CA ASP A 71 -3.86 6.55 18.25
C ASP A 71 -3.34 7.04 19.60
N VAL A 72 -2.19 7.71 19.56
CA VAL A 72 -1.67 8.44 20.71
C VAL A 72 -2.51 9.71 20.86
N PRO A 73 -3.14 9.96 22.03
CA PRO A 73 -3.78 11.24 22.26
C PRO A 73 -2.71 12.32 22.16
N GLY A 74 -2.81 13.14 21.11
CA GLY A 74 -1.91 14.26 20.89
C GLY A 74 -1.94 15.21 22.10
N PRO A 75 -0.86 15.98 22.32
CA PRO A 75 -0.86 16.97 23.40
C PRO A 75 -2.07 17.89 23.27
N VAL A 76 -2.81 18.09 24.36
CA VAL A 76 -3.95 19.01 24.44
C VAL A 76 -3.44 20.44 24.25
N THR A 77 -3.43 20.90 23.00
CA THR A 77 -2.84 22.18 22.60
C THR A 77 -3.81 23.36 22.67
N ASN A 78 -5.08 23.12 23.03
CA ASN A 78 -6.16 24.11 22.91
C ASN A 78 -6.99 24.28 24.20
N GLU A 79 -6.41 24.06 25.37
CA GLU A 79 -7.10 24.35 26.63
C GLU A 79 -6.82 25.78 27.08
N LEU A 80 -7.89 26.54 27.36
CA LEU A 80 -7.77 27.85 27.97
C LEU A 80 -7.35 27.67 29.43
N THR A 81 -6.31 28.40 29.82
CA THR A 81 -6.00 28.53 31.24
C THR A 81 -7.17 29.21 31.97
N TRP A 82 -7.41 28.83 33.22
CA TRP A 82 -8.44 29.46 34.06
C TRP A 82 -8.32 30.99 34.11
N TRP A 83 -7.09 31.50 34.09
CA TRP A 83 -6.82 32.94 34.01
C TRP A 83 -7.28 33.58 32.69
N GLN A 84 -7.02 32.94 31.54
CA GLN A 84 -7.52 33.43 30.25
C GLN A 84 -9.05 33.41 30.21
N GLU A 85 -9.67 32.36 30.75
CA GLU A 85 -11.13 32.25 30.83
C GLU A 85 -11.74 33.37 31.69
N LEU A 86 -11.10 33.70 32.82
CA LEU A 86 -11.53 34.78 33.71
C LEU A 86 -11.52 36.14 32.98
N TRP A 87 -10.43 36.48 32.28
CA TRP A 87 -10.33 37.73 31.52
C TRP A 87 -11.36 37.83 30.40
N ILE A 88 -11.64 36.72 29.70
CA ILE A 88 -12.66 36.67 28.66
C ILE A 88 -14.07 36.90 29.24
N LYS A 89 -14.38 36.30 30.40
CA LYS A 89 -15.66 36.51 31.09
C LYS A 89 -15.84 37.97 31.51
N LEU A 90 -14.81 38.59 32.08
CA LEU A 90 -14.84 40.02 32.46
C LEU A 90 -15.01 40.94 31.25
N GLY A 91 -14.28 40.67 30.15
CA GLY A 91 -14.41 41.43 28.91
C GLY A 91 -15.83 41.36 28.31
N LYS A 92 -16.44 40.16 28.32
CA LYS A 92 -17.84 39.96 27.86
C LYS A 92 -18.85 40.75 28.69
N LEU A 93 -18.68 40.76 30.02
CA LEU A 93 -19.57 41.53 30.92
C LEU A 93 -19.46 43.03 30.65
N LEU A 94 -18.24 43.56 30.49
CA LEU A 94 -18.02 44.97 30.17
C LEU A 94 -18.64 45.35 28.82
N ALA A 95 -18.40 44.55 27.77
CA ALA A 95 -18.94 44.80 26.45
C ALA A 95 -20.49 44.81 26.45
N SER A 96 -21.10 43.88 27.18
CA SER A 96 -22.55 43.83 27.37
C SER A 96 -23.07 45.09 28.08
N GLY A 97 -22.41 45.51 29.16
CA GLY A 97 -22.77 46.72 29.90
C GLY A 97 -22.71 47.99 29.04
N ILE A 98 -21.66 48.15 28.23
CA ILE A 98 -21.53 49.27 27.29
C ILE A 98 -22.64 49.23 26.24
N GLY A 99 -22.95 48.04 25.70
CA GLY A 99 -24.02 47.85 24.73
C GLY A 99 -25.38 48.28 25.28
N ILE A 100 -25.73 47.82 26.49
CA ILE A 100 -26.98 48.20 27.16
C ILE A 100 -27.03 49.71 27.42
N PHE A 101 -25.94 50.29 27.94
CA PHE A 101 -25.87 51.73 28.19
C PHE A 101 -26.07 52.55 26.91
N ALA A 102 -25.45 52.15 25.81
CA ALA A 102 -25.60 52.82 24.52
C ALA A 102 -27.05 52.77 24.02
N VAL A 103 -27.72 51.62 24.13
CA VAL A 103 -29.13 51.45 23.74
C VAL A 103 -30.05 52.33 24.61
N VAL A 104 -29.89 52.29 25.93
CA VAL A 104 -30.67 53.14 26.85
C VAL A 104 -30.46 54.63 26.54
N ARG A 105 -29.22 55.05 26.29
CA ARG A 105 -28.90 56.43 25.92
C ARG A 105 -29.53 56.86 24.60
N LEU A 106 -29.57 55.97 23.60
CA LEU A 106 -30.24 56.23 22.32
C LEU A 106 -31.75 56.36 22.48
N ILE A 107 -32.37 55.51 23.30
CA ILE A 107 -33.80 55.58 23.62
C ILE A 107 -34.11 56.90 24.32
N LEU A 108 -33.37 57.27 25.36
CA LEU A 108 -33.56 58.53 26.09
C LEU A 108 -33.40 59.77 25.20
N LYS A 109 -32.45 59.74 24.24
CA LYS A 109 -32.30 60.81 23.24
C LYS A 109 -33.45 60.89 22.24
N ARG A 110 -34.16 59.78 21.99
CA ARG A 110 -35.30 59.73 21.06
C ARG A 110 -36.60 60.22 21.70
N PHE A 111 -36.71 60.13 23.02
CA PHE A 111 -37.88 60.57 23.80
C PHE A 111 -37.75 61.99 24.37
N LYS A 112 -36.62 62.67 24.15
CA LYS A 112 -36.39 64.08 24.48
C LYS A 112 -36.29 64.89 23.19
#